data_AF-A0A5C7PAZ6-F1
#
_entry.id   AF-A0A5C7PAZ6-F1
#
_cell.length_a   1.000
_cell.length_b   1.000
_cell.length_c   1.000
_cell.angle_alpha   90.00
_cell.angle_beta   90.00
_cell.angle_gamma   90.00
#
_symmetry.space_group_name_H-M   'P 1'
#
loop_
_entity.id
_entity.type
_entity.pdbx_description
1 polymer ?
#
loop_
_entity_poly.entity_id
_entity_poly.type
_entity_poly.pdbx_seq_one_letter_code
_entity_poly.pdbx_strand_id
1 'polypeptide(L)'
;MRFLVYTPVSEDALQQKLGTAEYSYFFVMKGFVRVLAELGEIVPIADPQTEADPIYRAALAEGEDCRLFCFCPPNRAPVGLEVPTTVVLAWEFADLPCYTWDDEPRNDWRNVLADHGNLITLSRQSAGVVKATMGDDFPVAAIPVPVFDIFNRGQRGHSPTIPGTTEIHFQGRMIDSREVDYVDDSVELTDPLAFCSQTFDGNPRRFDFASSSSEPQYLLGFYDPEDWGSWSRTATPSVMLPFAIQGKIKLSLMAVGQGYNVGRQITVSAGGASQTITLLAQPKKYEFTLNVQRPTNLINFSGLDARSYPGTMDVRTLGMGILSLSLRQAGLLRALRKPTSDPAAQPPEPPQTLRLSGVVYTSVLNPQDGRKNWHDIVSAFIHAHRDHPDATLVLKMSHHSVASFVGDILTDLRVNGEARCRVVAIHGYLPDEDLAALIASTSFYVNASKGEGLCLPLMEFMSDGVPAVAPDHTAMADYIDASSTFVVESCPIPTAWPNDPLRRVNTLYARIDWESLMQQFRASYEVATTDPARYEQMSRAAIQTQRTYSADSVVAQKLADFLSSVSPAALAGQS
;
A
#
# COMPACT_ATOMS: atom_id res chain seq x y z
N MET A 1 1.85 -17.99 32.52
CA MET A 1 0.80 -17.55 31.59
C MET A 1 1.30 -17.84 30.18
N ARG A 2 0.45 -18.44 29.34
CA ARG A 2 0.74 -18.74 27.94
C ARG A 2 -0.09 -17.84 27.02
N PHE A 3 0.55 -17.35 25.96
CA PHE A 3 -0.09 -16.55 24.92
C PHE A 3 0.01 -17.29 23.60
N LEU A 4 -1.13 -17.80 23.14
CA LEU A 4 -1.25 -18.32 21.80
C LEU A 4 -1.35 -17.15 20.84
N VAL A 5 -0.58 -17.15 19.75
CA VAL A 5 -0.54 -16.04 18.80
C VAL A 5 -0.83 -16.54 17.40
N TYR A 6 -1.81 -15.90 16.74
CA TYR A 6 -2.26 -16.25 15.40
C TYR A 6 -2.30 -15.03 14.46
N THR A 7 -1.82 -15.24 13.23
CA THR A 7 -1.99 -14.31 12.09
C THR A 7 -2.29 -15.11 10.82
N PRO A 8 -3.21 -14.68 9.93
CA PRO A 8 -3.49 -15.35 8.66
C PRO A 8 -2.33 -15.35 7.65
N VAL A 9 -1.32 -14.51 7.87
CA VAL A 9 -0.17 -14.34 6.97
C VAL A 9 1.11 -14.78 7.70
N SER A 10 1.70 -15.90 7.27
CA SER A 10 3.00 -16.36 7.77
C SER A 10 4.16 -15.58 7.16
N GLU A 11 5.33 -15.66 7.82
CA GLU A 11 6.58 -15.04 7.36
C GLU A 11 6.99 -15.53 5.96
N ASP A 12 6.92 -16.84 5.72
CA ASP A 12 7.24 -17.45 4.41
C ASP A 12 6.35 -16.94 3.27
N ALA A 13 5.10 -16.56 3.60
CA ALA A 13 4.15 -16.03 2.63
C ALA A 13 4.25 -14.50 2.45
N LEU A 14 5.03 -13.80 3.28
CA LEU A 14 5.02 -12.33 3.36
C LEU A 14 5.43 -11.68 2.04
N GLN A 15 6.48 -12.18 1.37
CA GLN A 15 6.93 -11.62 0.09
C GLN A 15 5.86 -11.74 -1.01
N GLN A 16 5.13 -12.85 -1.04
CA GLN A 16 4.09 -13.12 -2.03
C GLN A 16 2.77 -12.41 -1.70
N LYS A 17 2.49 -12.19 -0.40
CA LYS A 17 1.28 -11.51 0.09
C LYS A 17 1.48 -10.02 0.37
N LEU A 18 2.67 -9.46 0.11
CA LEU A 18 2.96 -8.05 0.30
C LEU A 18 2.03 -7.19 -0.57
N GLY A 19 1.24 -6.33 0.07
CA GLY A 19 0.23 -5.50 -0.59
C GLY A 19 -1.21 -6.02 -0.48
N THR A 20 -1.45 -7.20 0.10
CA THR A 20 -2.82 -7.67 0.41
C THR A 20 -3.46 -6.93 1.60
N ALA A 21 -4.76 -7.08 1.85
CA ALA A 21 -5.40 -6.40 2.99
C ALA A 21 -4.86 -6.88 4.37
N GLU A 22 -4.36 -8.12 4.45
CA GLU A 22 -4.05 -8.79 5.72
C GLU A 22 -2.55 -8.77 6.10
N TYR A 23 -1.63 -8.42 5.19
CA TYR A 23 -0.18 -8.55 5.48
C TYR A 23 0.30 -7.65 6.62
N SER A 24 -0.36 -6.49 6.83
CA SER A 24 0.04 -5.51 7.84
C SER A 24 -0.08 -6.07 9.26
N TYR A 25 -1.00 -7.01 9.49
CA TYR A 25 -1.18 -7.68 10.78
C TYR A 25 0.05 -8.50 11.20
N PHE A 26 0.86 -8.99 10.25
CA PHE A 26 2.13 -9.65 10.58
C PHE A 26 3.09 -8.70 11.31
N PHE A 27 3.20 -7.44 10.85
CA PHE A 27 4.06 -6.45 11.48
C PHE A 27 3.50 -5.98 12.84
N VAL A 28 2.18 -5.83 12.95
CA VAL A 28 1.48 -5.56 14.23
C VAL A 28 1.80 -6.67 15.23
N MET A 29 1.62 -7.94 14.83
CA MET A 29 1.92 -9.11 15.65
C MET A 29 3.39 -9.12 16.11
N LYS A 30 4.34 -8.89 15.20
CA LYS A 30 5.78 -8.87 15.53
C LYS A 30 6.09 -7.86 16.63
N GLY A 31 5.47 -6.67 16.60
CA GLY A 31 5.60 -5.68 17.67
C GLY A 31 5.04 -6.20 18.99
N PHE A 32 3.79 -6.66 19.02
CA PHE A 32 3.14 -7.14 20.24
C PHE A 32 3.82 -8.37 20.86
N VAL A 33 4.28 -9.33 20.05
CA VAL A 33 4.95 -10.56 20.54
C VAL A 33 6.15 -10.23 21.42
N ARG A 34 6.93 -9.20 21.07
CA ARG A 34 8.08 -8.77 21.86
C ARG A 34 7.69 -8.37 23.28
N VAL A 35 6.61 -7.61 23.43
CA VAL A 35 6.12 -7.14 24.73
C VAL A 35 5.36 -8.24 25.48
N LEU A 36 4.54 -9.04 24.78
CA LEU A 36 3.84 -10.18 25.37
C LEU A 36 4.83 -11.21 25.97
N ALA A 37 6.00 -11.38 25.35
CA ALA A 37 7.05 -12.27 25.86
C ALA A 37 7.62 -11.86 27.22
N GLU A 38 7.46 -10.58 27.62
CA GLU A 38 7.82 -10.11 28.96
C GLU A 38 6.77 -10.50 30.02
N LEU A 39 5.53 -10.76 29.59
CA LEU A 39 4.39 -11.09 30.45
C LEU A 39 4.15 -12.61 30.56
N GLY A 40 4.66 -13.40 29.62
CA GLY A 40 4.39 -14.84 29.55
C GLY A 40 5.03 -15.54 28.35
N GLU A 41 4.82 -16.84 28.25
CA GLU A 41 5.35 -17.67 27.16
C GLU A 41 4.55 -17.47 25.87
N ILE A 42 5.23 -17.25 24.74
CA ILE A 42 4.62 -17.12 23.42
C ILE A 42 4.57 -18.47 22.72
N VAL A 43 3.38 -18.87 22.26
CA VAL A 43 3.16 -20.09 21.47
C VAL A 43 2.50 -19.70 20.14
N PRO A 44 3.27 -19.57 19.04
CA PRO A 44 2.68 -19.32 17.73
C PRO A 44 1.90 -20.55 17.26
N ILE A 45 0.71 -20.35 16.69
CA ILE A 45 -0.13 -21.42 16.13
C ILE A 45 -0.52 -21.11 14.68
N ALA A 46 -0.70 -22.16 13.87
CA ALA A 46 -1.01 -22.02 12.44
C ALA A 46 -2.53 -22.13 12.17
N ASP A 47 -3.21 -23.02 12.89
CA ASP A 47 -4.65 -23.24 12.79
C ASP A 47 -5.30 -23.17 14.19
N PRO A 48 -5.88 -22.02 14.55
CA PRO A 48 -6.48 -21.86 15.87
C PRO A 48 -7.70 -22.75 16.09
N GLN A 49 -8.38 -23.21 15.03
CA GLN A 49 -9.57 -24.06 15.16
C GLN A 49 -9.21 -25.47 15.63
N THR A 50 -7.98 -25.94 15.37
CA THR A 50 -7.54 -27.29 15.72
C THR A 50 -6.50 -27.31 16.84
N GLU A 51 -5.69 -26.25 16.98
CA GLU A 51 -4.57 -26.21 17.93
C GLU A 51 -4.90 -25.53 19.27
N ALA A 52 -5.78 -24.52 19.29
CA ALA A 52 -5.90 -23.63 20.44
C ALA A 52 -6.48 -24.30 21.69
N ASP A 53 -7.64 -24.97 21.58
CA ASP A 53 -8.31 -25.61 22.71
C ASP A 53 -7.53 -26.81 23.31
N PRO A 54 -6.84 -27.66 22.52
CA PRO A 54 -5.92 -28.64 23.07
C PRO A 54 -4.81 -28.03 23.95
N ILE A 55 -4.17 -26.95 23.48
CA ILE A 55 -3.10 -26.27 24.23
C ILE A 55 -3.67 -25.59 25.48
N TYR A 56 -4.82 -24.94 25.36
CA TYR A 56 -5.53 -24.29 26.46
C TYR A 56 -5.87 -25.28 27.58
N ARG A 57 -6.48 -26.43 27.25
CA ARG A 57 -6.82 -27.47 28.24
C ARG A 57 -5.58 -28.06 28.91
N ALA A 58 -4.46 -28.20 28.19
CA ALA A 58 -3.19 -28.64 28.77
C ALA A 58 -2.64 -27.61 29.77
N ALA A 59 -2.66 -26.32 29.42
CA ALA A 59 -2.23 -25.24 30.32
C ALA A 59 -3.09 -25.15 31.58
N LEU A 60 -4.41 -25.27 31.45
CA LEU A 60 -5.32 -25.31 32.59
C LEU A 60 -5.06 -26.50 33.53
N ALA A 61 -4.73 -27.67 32.97
CA ALA A 61 -4.37 -28.85 33.77
C ALA A 61 -3.09 -28.65 34.59
N GLU A 62 -2.22 -27.74 34.15
CA GLU A 62 -0.99 -27.34 34.84
C GLU A 62 -1.19 -26.15 35.79
N GLY A 63 -2.41 -25.59 35.86
CA GLY A 63 -2.74 -24.42 36.68
C GLY A 63 -2.26 -23.09 36.09
N GLU A 64 -1.95 -23.06 34.78
CA GLU A 64 -1.49 -21.87 34.08
C GLU A 64 -2.63 -21.19 33.30
N ASP A 65 -2.71 -19.86 33.34
CA ASP A 65 -3.61 -19.10 32.47
C ASP A 65 -3.10 -19.14 31.01
N CYS A 66 -4.02 -19.26 30.06
CA CYS A 66 -3.72 -19.37 28.64
C CYS A 66 -4.76 -18.60 27.81
N ARG A 67 -4.28 -17.78 26.87
CA ARG A 67 -5.11 -16.89 26.06
C ARG A 67 -4.69 -16.88 24.61
N LEU A 68 -5.65 -16.67 23.71
CA LEU A 68 -5.40 -16.54 22.27
C LEU A 68 -5.48 -15.08 21.83
N PHE A 69 -4.41 -14.60 21.18
CA PHE A 69 -4.35 -13.31 20.50
C PHE A 69 -4.43 -13.51 18.98
N CYS A 70 -5.46 -12.97 18.37
CA CYS A 70 -5.70 -13.03 16.93
C CYS A 70 -5.38 -11.67 16.29
N PHE A 71 -4.36 -11.63 15.45
CA PHE A 71 -3.97 -10.46 14.67
C PHE A 71 -4.64 -10.52 13.30
N CYS A 72 -5.92 -10.17 13.25
CA CYS A 72 -6.72 -10.14 12.04
C CYS A 72 -8.02 -9.35 12.25
N PRO A 73 -8.76 -9.01 11.18
CA PRO A 73 -10.12 -8.48 11.31
C PRO A 73 -11.07 -9.51 11.97
N PRO A 74 -12.09 -9.09 12.74
CA PRO A 74 -13.01 -9.98 13.45
C PRO A 74 -13.62 -11.08 12.59
N ASN A 75 -14.04 -10.79 11.36
CA ASN A 75 -14.65 -11.80 10.48
C ASN A 75 -13.70 -12.94 10.05
N ARG A 76 -12.39 -12.79 10.31
CA ARG A 76 -11.35 -13.78 10.02
C ARG A 76 -10.88 -14.52 11.28
N ALA A 77 -11.28 -14.06 12.47
CA ALA A 77 -10.95 -14.73 13.71
C ALA A 77 -11.82 -15.98 13.92
N PRO A 78 -11.30 -17.02 14.59
CA PRO A 78 -12.10 -18.17 15.00
C PRO A 78 -13.13 -17.74 16.07
N VAL A 79 -14.25 -18.45 16.11
CA VAL A 79 -15.31 -18.27 17.11
C VAL A 79 -15.69 -19.62 17.72
N GLY A 80 -16.31 -19.60 18.90
CA GLY A 80 -16.77 -20.80 19.59
C GLY A 80 -15.65 -21.66 20.17
N LEU A 81 -14.52 -21.04 20.52
CA LEU A 81 -13.40 -21.70 21.18
C LEU A 81 -13.58 -21.70 22.71
N GLU A 82 -13.00 -22.69 23.39
CA GLU A 82 -12.96 -22.71 24.87
C GLU A 82 -11.93 -21.71 25.40
N VAL A 83 -10.83 -21.48 24.67
CA VAL A 83 -9.79 -20.52 25.05
C VAL A 83 -10.30 -19.07 24.98
N PRO A 84 -10.05 -18.23 26.03
CA PRO A 84 -10.33 -16.81 25.96
C PRO A 84 -9.58 -16.17 24.79
N THR A 85 -10.33 -15.61 23.85
CA THR A 85 -9.81 -15.05 22.61
C THR A 85 -9.89 -13.53 22.64
N THR A 86 -8.82 -12.87 22.20
CA THR A 86 -8.72 -11.42 22.04
C THR A 86 -8.29 -11.13 20.60
N VAL A 87 -9.12 -10.40 19.87
CA VAL A 87 -8.72 -9.86 18.57
C VAL A 87 -7.95 -8.54 18.78
N VAL A 88 -6.88 -8.35 18.02
CA VAL A 88 -6.16 -7.07 17.90
C VAL A 88 -6.56 -6.45 16.57
N LEU A 89 -7.33 -5.36 16.62
CA LEU A 89 -7.96 -4.73 15.46
C LEU A 89 -7.29 -3.40 15.07
N ALA A 90 -6.85 -3.31 13.81
CA ALA A 90 -6.56 -2.04 13.14
C ALA A 90 -7.81 -1.58 12.38
N TRP A 91 -8.33 -0.39 12.71
CA TRP A 91 -9.57 0.12 12.11
C TRP A 91 -9.62 1.63 11.97
N GLU A 92 -9.86 2.11 10.75
CA GLU A 92 -9.85 3.53 10.37
C GLU A 92 -11.25 4.13 10.14
N PHE A 93 -12.29 3.31 10.08
CA PHE A 93 -13.63 3.75 9.69
C PHE A 93 -14.45 4.24 10.89
N ALA A 94 -15.52 4.98 10.60
CA ALA A 94 -16.36 5.62 11.61
C ALA A 94 -17.35 4.68 12.33
N ASP A 95 -17.51 3.45 11.83
CA ASP A 95 -18.43 2.43 12.34
C ASP A 95 -17.86 1.02 12.08
N LEU A 96 -18.50 -0.02 12.61
CA LEU A 96 -18.13 -1.42 12.37
C LEU A 96 -19.12 -2.11 11.43
N PRO A 97 -18.67 -3.10 10.64
CA PRO A 97 -19.54 -4.05 9.96
C PRO A 97 -20.58 -4.67 10.90
N CYS A 98 -21.86 -4.36 10.65
CA CYS A 98 -22.96 -4.67 11.57
C CYS A 98 -24.16 -5.35 10.87
N TYR A 99 -23.92 -6.02 9.74
CA TYR A 99 -24.91 -6.86 9.08
C TYR A 99 -24.24 -8.03 8.36
N THR A 100 -25.01 -9.09 8.18
CA THR A 100 -24.57 -10.30 7.46
C THR A 100 -24.64 -10.10 5.94
N TRP A 101 -23.68 -10.67 5.23
CA TRP A 101 -23.74 -10.92 3.80
C TRP A 101 -23.17 -12.32 3.49
N ASP A 102 -23.49 -12.86 2.31
CA ASP A 102 -23.06 -14.19 1.82
C ASP A 102 -23.34 -15.36 2.77
N ASP A 103 -24.44 -15.28 3.55
CA ASP A 103 -24.81 -16.27 4.57
C ASP A 103 -23.69 -16.58 5.59
N GLU A 104 -22.76 -15.64 5.79
CA GLU A 104 -21.63 -15.75 6.70
C GLU A 104 -21.83 -14.81 7.92
N PRO A 105 -22.29 -15.34 9.08
CA PRO A 105 -22.62 -14.53 10.25
C PRO A 105 -21.46 -13.70 10.81
N ARG A 106 -20.20 -14.11 10.56
CA ARG A 106 -19.01 -13.38 11.02
C ARG A 106 -18.80 -12.05 10.31
N ASN A 107 -19.47 -11.83 9.18
CA ASN A 107 -19.46 -10.55 8.48
C ASN A 107 -20.16 -9.44 9.28
N ASP A 108 -21.12 -9.79 10.15
CA ASP A 108 -21.56 -8.92 11.23
C ASP A 108 -20.59 -9.07 12.40
N TRP A 109 -19.68 -8.10 12.54
CA TRP A 109 -18.59 -8.18 13.51
C TRP A 109 -19.09 -8.21 14.95
N ARG A 110 -20.33 -7.77 15.22
CA ARG A 110 -20.94 -7.85 16.56
C ARG A 110 -21.06 -9.28 17.03
N ASN A 111 -21.31 -10.23 16.12
CA ASN A 111 -21.41 -11.65 16.46
C ASN A 111 -20.07 -12.21 16.95
N VAL A 112 -18.98 -11.82 16.29
CA VAL A 112 -17.63 -12.23 16.67
C VAL A 112 -17.22 -11.59 18.00
N LEU A 113 -17.45 -10.28 18.14
CA LEU A 113 -17.10 -9.55 19.36
C LEU A 113 -17.93 -10.02 20.57
N ALA A 114 -19.18 -10.43 20.37
CA ALA A 114 -20.00 -11.02 21.43
C ALA A 114 -19.48 -12.40 21.87
N ASP A 115 -18.96 -13.22 20.95
CA ASP A 115 -18.33 -14.50 21.27
C ASP A 115 -17.02 -14.32 22.07
N HIS A 116 -16.17 -13.37 21.65
CA HIS A 116 -14.90 -13.10 22.33
C HIS A 116 -15.06 -12.35 23.65
N GLY A 117 -16.07 -11.49 23.76
CA GLY A 117 -16.39 -10.71 24.96
C GLY A 117 -15.37 -9.62 25.31
N ASN A 118 -14.36 -9.40 24.46
CA ASN A 118 -13.33 -8.38 24.64
C ASN A 118 -12.63 -8.03 23.32
N LEU A 119 -11.90 -6.91 23.27
CA LEU A 119 -11.14 -6.50 22.09
C LEU A 119 -9.95 -5.60 22.44
N ILE A 120 -8.85 -5.71 21.68
CA ILE A 120 -7.83 -4.66 21.62
C ILE A 120 -7.96 -3.93 20.28
N THR A 121 -7.99 -2.60 20.34
CA THR A 121 -7.88 -1.73 19.17
C THR A 121 -6.56 -0.98 19.21
N LEU A 122 -6.09 -0.52 18.05
CA LEU A 122 -4.82 0.22 17.97
C LEU A 122 -4.96 1.73 18.22
N SER A 123 -6.17 2.25 18.42
CA SER A 123 -6.42 3.67 18.68
C SER A 123 -7.64 3.93 19.54
N ARG A 124 -7.68 5.10 20.18
CA ARG A 124 -8.83 5.56 20.98
C ARG A 124 -10.06 5.80 20.12
N GLN A 125 -9.88 6.26 18.89
CA GLN A 125 -10.98 6.45 17.94
C GLN A 125 -11.66 5.11 17.63
N SER A 126 -10.88 4.08 17.30
CA SER A 126 -11.41 2.73 17.04
C SER A 126 -12.08 2.14 18.29
N ALA A 127 -11.50 2.33 19.49
CA ALA A 127 -12.14 1.91 20.75
C ALA A 127 -13.51 2.60 20.96
N GLY A 128 -13.61 3.89 20.64
CA GLY A 128 -14.88 4.63 20.70
C GLY A 128 -15.92 4.08 19.72
N VAL A 129 -15.51 3.74 18.51
CA VAL A 129 -16.38 3.11 17.48
C VAL A 129 -16.90 1.75 17.96
N VAL A 130 -16.05 0.94 18.60
CA VAL A 130 -16.43 -0.35 19.19
C VAL A 130 -17.46 -0.14 20.30
N LYS A 131 -17.24 0.81 21.23
CA LYS A 131 -18.21 1.12 22.30
C LYS A 131 -19.53 1.63 21.77
N ALA A 132 -19.52 2.48 20.75
CA ALA A 132 -20.74 2.95 20.10
C ALA A 132 -21.55 1.81 19.47
N THR A 133 -20.89 0.71 19.07
CA THR A 133 -21.53 -0.45 18.44
C THR A 133 -21.93 -1.54 19.44
N MET A 134 -21.08 -1.85 20.40
CA MET A 134 -21.23 -2.96 21.36
C MET A 134 -21.80 -2.53 22.72
N GLY A 135 -21.82 -1.23 23.01
CA GLY A 135 -22.17 -0.66 24.31
C GLY A 135 -20.95 -0.17 25.09
N ASP A 136 -21.15 0.81 25.97
CA ASP A 136 -20.08 1.48 26.73
C ASP A 136 -19.32 0.56 27.69
N ASP A 137 -20.00 -0.50 28.16
CA ASP A 137 -19.49 -1.51 29.09
C ASP A 137 -18.69 -2.62 28.39
N PHE A 138 -18.67 -2.67 27.06
CA PHE A 138 -17.90 -3.68 26.33
C PHE A 138 -16.39 -3.53 26.63
N PRO A 139 -15.69 -4.60 27.06
CA PRO A 139 -14.26 -4.54 27.37
C PRO A 139 -13.40 -4.29 26.12
N VAL A 140 -12.98 -3.05 25.91
CA VAL A 140 -12.08 -2.66 24.82
C VAL A 140 -10.96 -1.77 25.31
N ALA A 141 -9.72 -2.07 24.90
CA ALA A 141 -8.55 -1.26 25.18
C ALA A 141 -7.93 -0.68 23.90
N ALA A 142 -7.48 0.56 23.96
CA ALA A 142 -6.67 1.21 22.93
C ALA A 142 -5.18 1.04 23.25
N ILE A 143 -4.53 0.11 22.56
CA ILE A 143 -3.13 -0.28 22.77
C ILE A 143 -2.40 -0.18 21.42
N PRO A 144 -1.47 0.77 21.25
CA PRO A 144 -0.73 0.90 20.00
C PRO A 144 0.32 -0.20 19.84
N VAL A 145 0.86 -0.33 18.63
CA VAL A 145 1.98 -1.24 18.36
C VAL A 145 3.25 -0.67 19.00
N PRO A 146 4.02 -1.47 19.76
CA PRO A 146 5.24 -1.02 20.40
C PRO A 146 6.39 -0.94 19.38
N VAL A 147 6.64 0.25 18.85
CA VAL A 147 7.72 0.49 17.85
C VAL A 147 8.85 1.37 18.36
N PHE A 148 8.62 2.15 19.42
CA PHE A 148 9.56 3.22 19.81
C PHE A 148 10.96 2.69 20.10
N ASP A 149 11.08 1.65 20.94
CA ASP A 149 12.38 1.12 21.36
C ASP A 149 13.15 0.39 20.24
N ILE A 150 12.50 0.05 19.12
CA ILE A 150 13.14 -0.55 17.94
C ILE A 150 13.85 0.52 17.10
N PHE A 151 13.21 1.69 16.98
CA PHE A 151 13.61 2.74 16.04
C PHE A 151 14.33 3.90 16.69
N ASN A 152 14.21 4.10 18.01
CA ASN A 152 14.97 5.12 18.73
C ASN A 152 16.46 4.71 18.85
N ARG A 153 17.25 4.92 17.79
CA ARG A 153 18.67 4.47 17.68
C ARG A 153 19.68 5.41 18.35
N GLY A 154 19.20 6.27 19.25
CA GLY A 154 20.02 7.19 20.04
C GLY A 154 19.68 8.63 19.70
N GLN A 155 19.42 9.43 20.74
CA GLN A 155 18.91 10.81 20.74
C GLN A 155 19.84 11.85 20.07
N ARG A 156 20.40 11.56 18.91
CA ARG A 156 21.08 12.56 18.07
C ARG A 156 20.00 13.25 17.27
N GLY A 157 19.93 14.58 17.38
CA GLY A 157 18.94 15.37 16.65
C GLY A 157 18.95 15.02 15.17
N HIS A 158 17.77 14.76 14.62
CA HIS A 158 17.61 14.53 13.19
C HIS A 158 17.97 15.82 12.45
N SER A 159 18.63 15.71 11.30
CA SER A 159 19.01 16.90 10.52
C SER A 159 17.87 17.26 9.55
N PRO A 160 17.44 18.53 9.48
CA PRO A 160 16.44 18.96 8.51
C PRO A 160 16.91 18.82 7.05
N THR A 161 18.22 18.81 6.84
CA THR A 161 18.84 18.72 5.51
C THR A 161 19.91 17.65 5.52
N ILE A 162 19.94 16.82 4.48
CA ILE A 162 20.98 15.79 4.31
C ILE A 162 22.25 16.45 3.76
N PRO A 163 23.35 16.48 4.53
CA PRO A 163 24.58 17.14 4.10
C PRO A 163 25.30 16.31 3.04
N GLY A 164 25.65 16.92 1.92
CA GLY A 164 26.28 16.20 0.81
C GLY A 164 25.36 15.15 0.21
N THR A 165 25.91 14.02 -0.22
CA THR A 165 25.17 12.92 -0.83
C THR A 165 25.29 11.67 0.05
N THR A 166 24.17 11.20 0.59
CA THR A 166 24.06 9.89 1.24
C THR A 166 23.65 8.84 0.21
N GLU A 167 24.31 7.68 0.22
CA GLU A 167 23.95 6.55 -0.64
C GLU A 167 23.21 5.47 0.17
N ILE A 168 22.08 5.01 -0.36
CA ILE A 168 21.33 3.86 0.15
C ILE A 168 21.39 2.79 -0.94
N HIS A 169 21.95 1.64 -0.61
CA HIS A 169 21.99 0.49 -1.50
C HIS A 169 20.84 -0.44 -1.17
N PHE A 170 20.16 -0.99 -2.17
CA PHE A 170 19.09 -1.97 -1.95
C PHE A 170 18.92 -2.89 -3.15
N GLN A 171 18.26 -4.03 -2.94
CA GLN A 171 17.85 -4.93 -4.02
C GLN A 171 16.43 -4.58 -4.45
N GLY A 172 16.25 -4.12 -5.68
CA GLY A 172 14.95 -3.64 -6.12
C GLY A 172 14.95 -2.91 -7.45
N ARG A 173 13.93 -2.09 -7.63
CA ARG A 173 13.71 -1.27 -8.82
C ARG A 173 13.46 0.17 -8.40
N MET A 174 13.81 1.11 -9.27
CA MET A 174 13.70 2.54 -8.98
C MET A 174 13.23 3.28 -10.23
N ILE A 175 12.24 4.16 -10.05
CA ILE A 175 11.87 5.20 -11.03
C ILE A 175 12.36 6.52 -10.45
N ASP A 176 13.15 7.26 -11.23
CA ASP A 176 13.58 8.61 -10.88
C ASP A 176 13.06 9.60 -11.95
N SER A 177 12.38 10.65 -11.51
CA SER A 177 11.94 11.77 -12.36
C SER A 177 13.06 12.44 -13.17
N ARG A 178 14.34 12.22 -12.81
CA ARG A 178 15.51 12.70 -13.57
C ARG A 178 15.94 11.75 -14.68
N GLU A 179 15.39 10.53 -14.71
CA GLU A 179 15.70 9.45 -15.66
C GLU A 179 14.45 9.08 -16.48
N VAL A 180 13.60 10.08 -16.76
CA VAL A 180 12.46 9.98 -17.67
C VAL A 180 12.58 11.03 -18.77
N ASP A 181 12.10 10.68 -19.95
CA ASP A 181 12.07 11.55 -21.12
C ASP A 181 10.66 12.13 -21.29
N TYR A 182 10.55 13.46 -21.28
CA TYR A 182 9.32 14.19 -21.61
C TYR A 182 9.27 14.39 -23.13
N VAL A 183 8.42 13.64 -23.83
CA VAL A 183 8.30 13.66 -25.30
C VAL A 183 6.88 14.04 -25.69
N ASP A 184 6.69 15.21 -26.29
CA ASP A 184 5.36 15.76 -26.61
C ASP A 184 4.39 15.72 -25.41
N ASP A 185 3.32 14.93 -25.51
CA ASP A 185 2.31 14.68 -24.46
C ASP A 185 2.53 13.33 -23.74
N SER A 186 3.76 12.77 -23.72
CA SER A 186 4.09 11.53 -23.00
C SER A 186 5.32 11.69 -22.09
N VAL A 187 5.38 10.83 -21.07
CA VAL A 187 6.56 10.61 -20.24
C VAL A 187 6.95 9.15 -20.39
N GLU A 188 8.17 8.91 -20.84
CA GLU A 188 8.71 7.58 -21.09
C GLU A 188 9.92 7.32 -20.19
N LEU A 189 10.11 6.06 -19.78
CA LEU A 189 11.33 5.65 -19.09
C LEU A 189 12.51 5.69 -20.07
N THR A 190 13.65 6.26 -19.66
CA THR A 190 14.86 6.26 -20.48
C THR A 190 15.37 4.84 -20.77
N ASP A 191 15.20 3.91 -19.82
CA ASP A 191 15.35 2.47 -20.04
C ASP A 191 14.01 1.74 -19.79
N PRO A 192 13.23 1.43 -20.84
CA PRO A 192 11.98 0.69 -20.71
C PRO A 192 12.15 -0.71 -20.09
N LEU A 193 13.36 -1.30 -20.21
CA LEU A 193 13.66 -2.63 -19.67
C LEU A 193 14.16 -2.58 -18.22
N ALA A 194 14.29 -1.41 -17.62
CA ALA A 194 14.72 -1.24 -16.24
C ALA A 194 13.83 -1.96 -15.21
N PHE A 195 12.64 -2.41 -15.60
CA PHE A 195 11.68 -3.16 -14.77
C PHE A 195 11.43 -4.58 -15.26
N CYS A 196 12.23 -5.04 -16.22
CA CYS A 196 12.07 -6.31 -16.88
C CYS A 196 13.17 -7.27 -16.43
N SER A 197 12.79 -8.42 -15.85
CA SER A 197 13.74 -9.45 -15.39
C SER A 197 13.86 -10.64 -16.34
N GLN A 198 12.95 -10.75 -17.32
CA GLN A 198 12.85 -11.90 -18.22
C GLN A 198 12.79 -11.46 -19.69
N THR A 199 13.18 -12.35 -20.61
CA THR A 199 12.94 -12.19 -22.05
C THR A 199 11.87 -13.20 -22.48
N PHE A 200 11.02 -12.81 -23.43
CA PHE A 200 9.97 -13.65 -23.94
C PHE A 200 10.51 -15.00 -24.45
N ASP A 201 10.01 -16.09 -23.89
CA ASP A 201 10.46 -17.45 -24.19
C ASP A 201 9.91 -17.99 -25.53
N GLY A 202 9.04 -17.22 -26.18
CA GLY A 202 8.37 -17.57 -27.43
C GLY A 202 7.09 -18.38 -27.26
N ASN A 203 6.80 -18.86 -26.05
CA ASN A 203 5.57 -19.59 -25.75
C ASN A 203 4.37 -18.64 -25.78
N PRO A 204 3.18 -19.10 -26.23
CA PRO A 204 1.98 -18.28 -26.16
C PRO A 204 1.74 -17.76 -24.74
N ARG A 205 1.54 -16.45 -24.61
CA ARG A 205 1.09 -15.80 -23.38
C ARG A 205 -0.22 -15.09 -23.66
N ARG A 206 -1.13 -15.14 -22.70
CA ARG A 206 -2.40 -14.44 -22.72
C ARG A 206 -2.53 -13.67 -21.42
N PHE A 207 -2.97 -12.42 -21.56
CA PHE A 207 -3.32 -11.52 -20.48
C PHE A 207 -4.82 -11.28 -20.58
N ASP A 208 -5.54 -11.52 -19.50
CA ASP A 208 -6.95 -11.19 -19.36
C ASP A 208 -7.05 -9.91 -18.51
N PHE A 209 -7.93 -8.98 -18.87
CA PHE A 209 -7.97 -7.68 -18.19
C PHE A 209 -9.29 -7.46 -17.44
N ALA A 210 -10.05 -8.52 -17.22
CA ALA A 210 -11.20 -8.49 -16.33
C ALA A 210 -10.79 -8.30 -14.86
N SER A 211 -11.69 -7.73 -14.06
CA SER A 211 -11.57 -7.52 -12.60
C SER A 211 -11.27 -8.81 -11.81
N SER A 212 -11.65 -9.97 -12.36
CA SER A 212 -11.43 -11.29 -11.77
C SER A 212 -10.04 -11.88 -12.02
N SER A 213 -9.20 -11.20 -12.80
CA SER A 213 -7.84 -11.61 -13.16
C SER A 213 -6.79 -10.75 -12.45
N SER A 214 -5.56 -11.26 -12.34
CA SER A 214 -4.42 -10.57 -11.72
C SER A 214 -3.66 -9.64 -12.68
N GLU A 215 -3.92 -9.78 -13.99
CA GLU A 215 -3.19 -9.15 -15.06
C GLU A 215 -3.57 -7.69 -15.37
N PRO A 216 -4.70 -7.10 -14.89
CA PRO A 216 -4.92 -5.66 -14.95
C PRO A 216 -3.77 -4.81 -14.38
N GLN A 217 -2.96 -5.35 -13.47
CA GLN A 217 -1.74 -4.68 -12.97
C GLN A 217 -0.74 -4.29 -14.07
N TYR A 218 -0.82 -4.89 -15.27
CA TYR A 218 0.05 -4.58 -16.41
C TYR A 218 -0.48 -3.44 -17.29
N LEU A 219 -1.68 -2.93 -17.00
CA LEU A 219 -2.29 -1.84 -17.74
C LEU A 219 -1.80 -0.49 -17.21
N LEU A 220 -1.17 0.29 -18.08
CA LEU A 220 -0.69 1.64 -17.77
C LEU A 220 -1.59 2.68 -18.43
N GLY A 221 -2.13 3.61 -17.65
CA GLY A 221 -3.01 4.67 -18.15
C GLY A 221 -4.45 4.21 -18.44
N PHE A 222 -4.93 3.19 -17.72
CA PHE A 222 -6.30 2.67 -17.75
C PHE A 222 -7.05 3.00 -16.44
N TYR A 223 -8.37 2.87 -16.44
CA TYR A 223 -9.19 2.89 -15.23
C TYR A 223 -9.15 1.53 -14.52
N ASP A 224 -9.73 1.46 -13.32
CA ASP A 224 -9.96 0.20 -12.62
C ASP A 224 -10.67 -0.82 -13.54
N PRO A 225 -10.26 -2.10 -13.50
CA PRO A 225 -10.84 -3.12 -14.35
C PRO A 225 -12.28 -3.42 -13.95
N GLU A 226 -13.10 -3.68 -14.96
CA GLU A 226 -14.47 -4.16 -14.88
C GLU A 226 -14.52 -5.67 -15.20
N ASP A 227 -15.66 -6.34 -15.02
CA ASP A 227 -15.78 -7.80 -15.18
C ASP A 227 -15.44 -8.34 -16.58
N TRP A 228 -15.31 -7.45 -17.57
CA TRP A 228 -15.04 -7.78 -18.96
C TRP A 228 -13.67 -7.28 -19.47
N GLY A 229 -13.03 -6.34 -18.78
CA GLY A 229 -11.86 -5.60 -19.29
C GLY A 229 -11.67 -4.25 -18.62
N SER A 230 -10.88 -3.37 -19.23
CA SER A 230 -10.67 -2.01 -18.72
C SER A 230 -10.71 -0.94 -19.83
N TRP A 231 -11.18 0.25 -19.47
CA TRP A 231 -11.18 1.43 -20.34
C TRP A 231 -9.90 2.25 -20.15
N SER A 232 -9.29 2.69 -21.25
CA SER A 232 -8.14 3.59 -21.17
C SER A 232 -8.56 4.97 -20.64
N ARG A 233 -7.88 5.44 -19.60
CA ARG A 233 -8.05 6.77 -19.00
C ARG A 233 -7.36 7.87 -19.82
N THR A 234 -6.28 7.51 -20.51
CA THR A 234 -5.42 8.43 -21.26
C THR A 234 -5.49 8.21 -22.78
N ALA A 235 -5.01 9.19 -23.56
CA ALA A 235 -4.93 9.08 -25.03
C ALA A 235 -3.75 8.21 -25.52
N THR A 236 -2.81 7.90 -24.63
CA THR A 236 -1.58 7.16 -24.91
C THR A 236 -1.36 6.03 -23.88
N PRO A 237 -2.31 5.10 -23.71
CA PRO A 237 -2.18 4.04 -22.74
C PRO A 237 -1.24 2.94 -23.24
N SER A 238 -0.77 2.08 -22.35
CA SER A 238 0.18 1.01 -22.68
C SER A 238 -0.10 -0.27 -21.89
N VAL A 239 0.29 -1.42 -22.45
CA VAL A 239 0.44 -2.66 -21.69
C VAL A 239 1.92 -2.90 -21.40
N MET A 240 2.30 -3.03 -20.13
CA MET A 240 3.65 -3.36 -19.69
C MET A 240 3.78 -4.86 -19.45
N LEU A 241 4.43 -5.55 -20.38
CA LEU A 241 4.70 -6.98 -20.30
C LEU A 241 5.70 -7.28 -19.17
N PRO A 242 5.57 -8.43 -18.49
CA PRO A 242 6.54 -8.87 -17.47
C PRO A 242 7.86 -9.40 -18.08
N PHE A 243 8.01 -9.34 -19.41
CA PHE A 243 9.19 -9.78 -20.14
C PHE A 243 9.45 -8.90 -21.36
N ALA A 244 10.71 -8.87 -21.80
CA ALA A 244 11.14 -8.15 -22.98
C ALA A 244 10.74 -8.94 -24.22
N ILE A 245 10.16 -8.26 -25.21
CA ILE A 245 9.87 -8.77 -26.54
C ILE A 245 10.83 -8.16 -27.56
N GLN A 246 11.25 -8.97 -28.53
CA GLN A 246 12.04 -8.54 -29.68
C GLN A 246 11.77 -9.47 -30.88
N GLY A 247 11.91 -8.95 -32.10
CA GLY A 247 11.73 -9.70 -33.33
C GLY A 247 10.26 -9.81 -33.73
N LYS A 248 9.93 -10.84 -34.52
CA LYS A 248 8.59 -11.02 -35.07
C LYS A 248 7.64 -11.62 -34.04
N ILE A 249 6.74 -10.80 -33.51
CA ILE A 249 5.73 -11.18 -32.53
C ILE A 249 4.34 -11.11 -33.18
N LYS A 250 3.60 -12.22 -33.16
CA LYS A 250 2.19 -12.22 -33.53
C LYS A 250 1.36 -11.80 -32.32
N LEU A 251 0.68 -10.67 -32.45
CA LEU A 251 -0.21 -10.09 -31.45
C LEU A 251 -1.66 -10.39 -31.82
N SER A 252 -2.45 -10.68 -30.80
CA SER A 252 -3.90 -10.79 -30.86
C SER A 252 -4.49 -9.93 -29.75
N LEU A 253 -5.13 -8.83 -30.13
CA LEU A 253 -5.74 -7.86 -29.22
C LEU A 253 -7.26 -7.98 -29.31
N MET A 254 -7.94 -8.15 -28.18
CA MET A 254 -9.39 -7.98 -28.10
C MET A 254 -9.68 -6.58 -27.55
N ALA A 255 -10.24 -5.71 -28.39
CA ALA A 255 -10.50 -4.32 -28.04
C ALA A 255 -11.82 -3.79 -28.63
N VAL A 256 -12.34 -2.75 -28.00
CA VAL A 256 -13.57 -2.04 -28.37
C VAL A 256 -13.34 -0.53 -28.33
N GLY A 257 -13.98 0.20 -29.24
CA GLY A 257 -14.00 1.66 -29.23
C GLY A 257 -15.33 2.18 -28.72
N GLN A 258 -15.32 3.39 -28.14
CA GLN A 258 -16.52 4.09 -27.70
C GLN A 258 -16.50 5.54 -28.17
N GLY A 259 -17.69 6.12 -28.42
CA GLY A 259 -17.83 7.53 -28.78
C GLY A 259 -16.98 7.93 -29.99
N TYR A 260 -16.13 8.95 -29.81
CA TYR A 260 -15.22 9.47 -30.84
C TYR A 260 -14.17 8.47 -31.32
N ASN A 261 -13.99 7.35 -30.62
CA ASN A 261 -13.04 6.31 -30.97
C ASN A 261 -13.66 5.20 -31.84
N VAL A 262 -14.98 5.17 -32.04
CA VAL A 262 -15.62 4.24 -32.99
C VAL A 262 -15.29 4.64 -34.43
N GLY A 263 -14.74 3.71 -35.20
CA GLY A 263 -14.27 3.94 -36.57
C GLY A 263 -12.93 4.69 -36.65
N ARG A 264 -12.35 5.08 -35.50
CA ARG A 264 -11.07 5.78 -35.43
C ARG A 264 -9.92 4.81 -35.69
N GLN A 265 -8.94 5.28 -36.45
CA GLN A 265 -7.68 4.59 -36.62
C GLN A 265 -6.76 4.91 -35.45
N ILE A 266 -6.27 3.87 -34.79
CA ILE A 266 -5.29 3.98 -33.70
C ILE A 266 -4.04 3.18 -34.07
N THR A 267 -2.92 3.58 -33.50
CA THR A 267 -1.63 2.93 -33.74
C THR A 267 -1.24 2.10 -32.53
N VAL A 268 -1.01 0.81 -32.77
CA VAL A 268 -0.40 -0.11 -31.80
C VAL A 268 1.09 -0.19 -32.13
N SER A 269 1.96 0.08 -31.17
CA SER A 269 3.41 0.11 -31.39
C SER A 269 4.21 -0.60 -30.29
N ALA A 270 5.36 -1.15 -30.66
CA ALA A 270 6.31 -1.78 -29.75
C ALA A 270 7.72 -1.74 -30.36
N GLY A 271 8.68 -1.16 -29.64
CA GLY A 271 10.12 -1.24 -29.97
C GLY A 271 10.47 -0.80 -31.39
N GLY A 272 9.85 0.29 -31.88
CA GLY A 272 10.05 0.84 -33.23
C GLY A 272 9.21 0.18 -34.34
N ALA A 273 8.41 -0.85 -34.03
CA ALA A 273 7.41 -1.39 -34.93
C ALA A 273 6.03 -0.80 -34.62
N SER A 274 5.19 -0.62 -35.64
CA SER A 274 3.82 -0.12 -35.48
C SER A 274 2.85 -0.77 -36.45
N GLN A 275 1.59 -0.90 -36.04
CA GLN A 275 0.48 -1.34 -36.86
C GLN A 275 -0.74 -0.46 -36.56
N THR A 276 -1.46 -0.06 -37.60
CA THR A 276 -2.73 0.67 -37.45
C THR A 276 -3.89 -0.33 -37.41
N ILE A 277 -4.84 -0.10 -36.49
CA ILE A 277 -6.12 -0.80 -36.42
C ILE A 277 -7.27 0.21 -36.36
N THR A 278 -8.46 -0.18 -36.81
CA THR A 278 -9.68 0.63 -36.71
C THR A 278 -10.56 0.08 -35.60
N LEU A 279 -10.80 0.85 -34.54
CA LEU A 279 -11.65 0.45 -33.43
C LEU A 279 -13.13 0.40 -33.84
N LEU A 280 -13.87 -0.59 -33.35
CA LEU A 280 -15.30 -0.77 -33.63
C LEU A 280 -16.13 -0.65 -32.34
N ALA A 281 -17.42 -0.35 -32.48
CA ALA A 281 -18.37 -0.21 -31.38
C ALA A 281 -18.70 -1.54 -30.66
N GLN A 282 -18.19 -2.67 -31.16
CA GLN A 282 -18.35 -3.99 -30.55
C GLN A 282 -16.96 -4.59 -30.33
N PRO A 283 -16.75 -5.39 -29.26
CA PRO A 283 -15.50 -6.08 -29.03
C PRO A 283 -15.07 -6.87 -30.27
N LYS A 284 -13.89 -6.55 -30.79
CA LYS A 284 -13.33 -7.20 -31.96
C LYS A 284 -11.92 -7.69 -31.66
N LYS A 285 -11.63 -8.88 -32.18
CA LYS A 285 -10.29 -9.45 -32.20
C LYS A 285 -9.50 -8.91 -33.39
N TYR A 286 -8.36 -8.28 -33.12
CA TYR A 286 -7.39 -7.81 -34.09
C TYR A 286 -6.16 -8.70 -34.04
N GLU A 287 -5.77 -9.30 -35.16
CA GLU A 287 -4.55 -10.11 -35.26
C GLU A 287 -3.59 -9.50 -36.28
N PHE A 288 -2.34 -9.28 -35.86
CA PHE A 288 -1.28 -8.75 -36.71
C PHE A 288 0.10 -9.18 -36.19
N THR A 289 1.15 -8.92 -36.97
CA THR A 289 2.53 -9.22 -36.59
C THR A 289 3.33 -7.94 -36.53
N LEU A 290 3.98 -7.68 -35.39
CA LEU A 290 4.97 -6.61 -35.25
C LEU A 290 6.37 -7.20 -35.37
N ASN A 291 7.25 -6.54 -36.13
CA ASN A 291 8.67 -6.87 -36.16
C ASN A 291 9.43 -5.92 -35.25
N VAL A 292 9.40 -6.20 -33.95
CA VAL A 292 9.94 -5.38 -32.87
C VAL A 292 11.46 -5.23 -33.05
N GLN A 293 11.91 -4.03 -33.38
CA GLN A 293 13.30 -3.77 -33.80
C GLN A 293 14.23 -3.60 -32.61
N ARG A 294 13.77 -2.84 -31.61
CA ARG A 294 14.46 -2.61 -30.34
C ARG A 294 13.78 -3.42 -29.23
N PRO A 295 14.53 -4.11 -28.35
CA PRO A 295 13.97 -4.74 -27.17
C PRO A 295 13.06 -3.78 -26.40
N THR A 296 11.86 -4.23 -26.03
CA THR A 296 10.92 -3.47 -25.21
C THR A 296 10.02 -4.42 -24.44
N ASN A 297 9.45 -3.99 -23.34
CA ASN A 297 8.35 -4.67 -22.66
C ASN A 297 7.02 -3.90 -22.80
N LEU A 298 6.98 -2.81 -23.55
CA LEU A 298 5.79 -1.97 -23.71
C LEU A 298 5.09 -2.22 -25.04
N ILE A 299 3.76 -2.33 -24.98
CA ILE A 299 2.87 -2.22 -26.13
C ILE A 299 2.07 -0.93 -25.96
N ASN A 300 2.39 0.07 -26.77
CA ASN A 300 1.82 1.40 -26.69
C ASN A 300 0.64 1.53 -27.66
N PHE A 301 -0.39 2.24 -27.23
CA PHE A 301 -1.52 2.65 -28.07
C PHE A 301 -1.50 4.17 -28.21
N SER A 302 -1.71 4.69 -29.41
CA SER A 302 -1.76 6.13 -29.68
C SER A 302 -2.81 6.48 -30.73
N GLY A 303 -3.14 7.76 -30.84
CA GLY A 303 -4.17 8.26 -31.74
C GLY A 303 -5.59 8.17 -31.17
N LEU A 304 -5.74 7.93 -29.86
CA LEU A 304 -7.03 7.93 -29.17
C LEU A 304 -7.52 9.35 -28.86
N ASP A 305 -8.83 9.49 -28.74
CA ASP A 305 -9.49 10.69 -28.23
C ASP A 305 -9.96 10.42 -26.79
N ALA A 306 -9.28 11.01 -25.80
CA ALA A 306 -9.60 10.84 -24.39
C ALA A 306 -10.50 11.96 -23.86
N ARG A 307 -11.40 12.51 -24.69
CA ARG A 307 -12.44 13.45 -24.21
C ARG A 307 -13.69 12.70 -23.79
N SER A 308 -14.40 13.21 -22.78
CA SER A 308 -15.73 12.73 -22.43
C SER A 308 -16.68 12.87 -23.62
N TYR A 309 -17.43 11.81 -23.94
CA TYR A 309 -18.35 11.83 -25.07
C TYR A 309 -19.71 12.41 -24.64
N PRO A 310 -20.21 13.49 -25.26
CA PRO A 310 -21.49 14.09 -24.87
C PRO A 310 -22.67 13.13 -25.03
N GLY A 311 -23.57 13.11 -24.05
CA GLY A 311 -24.80 12.31 -24.11
C GLY A 311 -24.69 10.88 -23.60
N THR A 312 -23.54 10.48 -23.02
CA THR A 312 -23.42 9.23 -22.24
C THR A 312 -23.67 9.48 -20.76
N MET A 313 -24.24 8.48 -20.07
CA MET A 313 -24.33 8.48 -18.60
C MET A 313 -22.95 8.31 -17.94
N ASP A 314 -21.99 7.74 -18.68
CA ASP A 314 -20.61 7.62 -18.24
C ASP A 314 -19.86 8.92 -18.55
N VAL A 315 -19.33 9.55 -17.49
CA VAL A 315 -18.61 10.83 -17.53
C VAL A 315 -17.09 10.65 -17.70
N ARG A 316 -16.59 9.41 -17.70
CA ARG A 316 -15.17 9.11 -17.83
C ARG A 316 -14.64 9.46 -19.23
N THR A 317 -13.33 9.63 -19.32
CA THR A 317 -12.59 9.78 -20.58
C THR A 317 -12.33 8.42 -21.21
N LEU A 318 -13.28 7.92 -22.01
CA LEU A 318 -13.25 6.55 -22.53
C LEU A 318 -12.57 6.48 -23.90
N GLY A 319 -11.26 6.21 -23.89
CA GLY A 319 -10.46 6.06 -25.12
C GLY A 319 -10.77 4.73 -25.85
N MET A 320 -10.15 3.65 -25.40
CA MET A 320 -10.37 2.28 -25.88
C MET A 320 -10.63 1.32 -24.73
N GLY A 321 -11.50 0.34 -24.94
CA GLY A 321 -11.69 -0.78 -24.02
C GLY A 321 -10.78 -1.93 -24.44
N ILE A 322 -10.00 -2.47 -23.51
CA ILE A 322 -9.15 -3.64 -23.72
C ILE A 322 -9.67 -4.81 -22.88
N LEU A 323 -9.89 -5.95 -23.52
CA LEU A 323 -10.41 -7.15 -22.87
C LEU A 323 -9.29 -8.15 -22.62
N SER A 324 -8.48 -8.40 -23.64
CA SER A 324 -7.36 -9.32 -23.52
C SER A 324 -6.30 -9.03 -24.58
N LEU A 325 -5.09 -9.48 -24.28
CA LEU A 325 -3.95 -9.43 -25.16
C LEU A 325 -3.30 -10.81 -25.20
N SER A 326 -2.98 -11.31 -26.38
CA SER A 326 -2.21 -12.53 -26.56
C SER A 326 -1.03 -12.33 -27.48
N LEU A 327 0.08 -12.98 -27.17
CA LEU A 327 1.30 -12.88 -27.93
C LEU A 327 1.97 -14.24 -28.08
N ARG A 328 2.57 -14.46 -29.25
CA ARG A 328 3.34 -15.66 -29.60
C ARG A 328 4.41 -15.32 -30.62
N GLN A 329 5.49 -16.09 -30.66
CA GLN A 329 6.52 -15.91 -31.68
C GLN A 329 5.95 -16.16 -33.09
N ALA A 330 6.19 -15.25 -34.02
CA ALA A 330 5.82 -15.44 -35.42
C ALA A 330 6.94 -16.20 -36.15
N GLY A 331 6.62 -17.44 -36.56
CA GLY A 331 7.46 -18.23 -37.46
C GLY A 331 8.71 -18.87 -36.81
N LEU A 332 8.51 -19.98 -36.10
CA LEU A 332 9.37 -21.18 -36.10
C LEU A 332 8.71 -22.23 -35.20
N LEU A 333 8.41 -23.42 -35.74
CA LEU A 333 8.26 -24.63 -34.93
C LEU A 333 9.65 -24.92 -34.34
N ARG A 334 9.92 -24.43 -33.13
CA ARG A 334 11.13 -24.81 -32.39
C ARG A 334 10.79 -25.96 -31.45
N ALA A 335 11.58 -27.02 -31.55
CA ALA A 335 11.51 -28.20 -30.72
C ALA A 335 11.42 -27.83 -29.24
N LEU A 336 10.57 -28.55 -28.51
CA LEU A 336 10.38 -28.50 -27.06
C LEU A 336 11.73 -28.55 -26.33
N ARG A 337 12.30 -27.37 -26.04
CA ARG A 337 13.31 -27.26 -24.98
C ARG A 337 12.54 -27.36 -23.68
N LYS A 338 12.81 -28.42 -22.90
CA LYS A 338 12.36 -28.50 -21.51
C LYS A 338 12.76 -27.21 -20.78
N PRO A 339 11.84 -26.56 -20.04
CA PRO A 339 12.22 -25.47 -19.16
C PRO A 339 13.29 -26.00 -18.20
N THR A 340 14.44 -25.34 -18.16
CA THR A 340 15.56 -25.68 -17.25
C THR A 340 15.57 -24.79 -16.02
N SER A 341 14.47 -24.10 -15.75
CA SER A 341 14.28 -23.33 -14.53
C SER A 341 12.88 -23.60 -13.99
N ASP A 342 12.82 -23.81 -12.69
CA ASP A 342 11.58 -23.84 -11.92
C ASP A 342 10.74 -22.58 -12.25
N PRO A 343 9.47 -22.68 -12.69
CA PRO A 343 8.65 -21.51 -13.03
C PRO A 343 8.41 -20.56 -11.83
N ALA A 344 8.73 -21.01 -10.61
CA ALA A 344 8.47 -20.30 -9.37
C ALA A 344 9.62 -19.38 -8.90
N ALA A 345 10.83 -19.52 -9.44
CA ALA A 345 11.94 -18.66 -9.03
C ALA A 345 11.91 -17.35 -9.83
N GLN A 346 11.34 -16.28 -9.25
CA GLN A 346 11.56 -14.94 -9.78
C GLN A 346 13.08 -14.65 -9.75
N PRO A 347 13.65 -14.07 -10.82
CA PRO A 347 15.05 -13.65 -10.80
C PRO A 347 15.27 -12.70 -9.60
N PRO A 348 16.44 -12.76 -8.94
CA PRO A 348 16.74 -11.81 -7.86
C PRO A 348 16.62 -10.38 -8.39
N GLU A 349 16.04 -9.50 -7.57
CA GLU A 349 15.96 -8.08 -7.92
C GLU A 349 17.37 -7.48 -8.10
N PRO A 350 17.56 -6.53 -9.01
CA PRO A 350 18.87 -5.97 -9.27
C PRO A 350 19.31 -5.02 -8.16
N PRO A 351 20.64 -4.86 -7.95
CA PRO A 351 21.16 -3.87 -7.02
C PRO A 351 20.88 -2.47 -7.54
N GLN A 352 20.38 -1.61 -6.66
CA GLN A 352 20.12 -0.18 -6.91
C GLN A 352 20.93 0.68 -5.94
N THR A 353 21.15 1.94 -6.30
CA THR A 353 21.77 2.94 -5.43
C THR A 353 20.98 4.23 -5.48
N LEU A 354 20.30 4.54 -4.37
CA LEU A 354 19.58 5.79 -4.18
C LEU A 354 20.51 6.82 -3.52
N ARG A 355 20.75 7.92 -4.23
CA ARG A 355 21.55 9.04 -3.74
C ARG A 355 20.65 10.16 -3.23
N LEU A 356 20.75 10.56 -1.97
CA LEU A 356 19.90 11.59 -1.36
C LEU A 356 20.72 12.77 -0.84
N SER A 357 20.16 13.97 -0.97
CA SER A 357 20.77 15.24 -0.56
C SER A 357 19.68 16.30 -0.39
N GLY A 358 19.90 17.32 0.43
CA GLY A 358 18.96 18.43 0.59
C GLY A 358 17.78 18.08 1.51
N VAL A 359 16.58 18.56 1.19
CA VAL A 359 15.36 18.27 1.98
C VAL A 359 14.66 17.06 1.38
N VAL A 360 14.55 15.99 2.17
CA VAL A 360 14.01 14.71 1.71
C VAL A 360 12.68 14.42 2.40
N TYR A 361 11.66 14.21 1.60
CA TYR A 361 10.34 13.75 2.03
C TYR A 361 10.22 12.26 1.74
N THR A 362 9.65 11.48 2.64
CA THR A 362 9.48 10.04 2.41
C THR A 362 8.09 9.57 2.79
N SER A 363 7.52 8.69 1.96
CA SER A 363 6.26 8.00 2.26
C SER A 363 6.40 6.52 1.95
N VAL A 364 5.94 5.66 2.87
CA VAL A 364 5.97 4.20 2.73
C VAL A 364 4.53 3.72 2.61
N LEU A 365 4.15 3.16 1.46
CA LEU A 365 2.75 2.86 1.16
C LEU A 365 2.57 1.70 0.18
N ASN A 366 1.36 1.14 0.17
CA ASN A 366 0.93 0.22 -0.87
C ASN A 366 0.29 1.04 -2.01
N PRO A 367 0.84 1.01 -3.25
CA PRO A 367 0.33 1.83 -4.35
C PRO A 367 -1.09 1.48 -4.80
N GLN A 368 -1.56 0.25 -4.54
CA GLN A 368 -2.90 -0.21 -4.91
C GLN A 368 -3.95 0.06 -3.81
N ASP A 369 -3.52 0.52 -2.63
CA ASP A 369 -4.46 0.94 -1.59
C ASP A 369 -4.84 2.41 -1.82
N GLY A 370 -5.96 2.63 -2.53
CA GLY A 370 -6.48 3.96 -2.86
C GLY A 370 -6.81 4.86 -1.65
N ARG A 371 -6.80 4.30 -0.43
CA ARG A 371 -6.85 5.06 0.82
C ARG A 371 -5.58 5.86 1.07
N LYS A 372 -4.41 5.38 0.64
CA LYS A 372 -3.09 6.02 0.87
C LYS A 372 -2.90 7.34 0.13
N ASN A 373 -3.74 7.61 -0.88
CA ASN A 373 -3.85 8.89 -1.59
C ASN A 373 -2.51 9.43 -2.14
N TRP A 374 -1.64 8.56 -2.63
CA TRP A 374 -0.28 8.92 -2.99
C TRP A 374 -0.18 9.82 -4.23
N HIS A 375 -1.19 9.84 -5.10
CA HIS A 375 -1.28 10.79 -6.22
C HIS A 375 -1.34 12.25 -5.75
N ASP A 376 -2.05 12.53 -4.65
CA ASP A 376 -2.11 13.87 -4.06
C ASP A 376 -0.76 14.24 -3.44
N ILE A 377 -0.05 13.27 -2.83
CA ILE A 377 1.32 13.47 -2.34
C ILE A 377 2.24 13.91 -3.48
N VAL A 378 2.25 13.19 -4.60
CA VAL A 378 3.09 13.51 -5.77
C VAL A 378 2.75 14.87 -6.35
N SER A 379 1.46 15.12 -6.63
CA SER A 379 1.03 16.36 -7.25
C SER A 379 1.26 17.58 -6.34
N ALA A 380 0.88 17.51 -5.06
CA ALA A 380 1.08 18.61 -4.12
C ALA A 380 2.57 18.90 -3.89
N PHE A 381 3.42 17.86 -3.80
CA PHE A 381 4.87 18.01 -3.68
C PHE A 381 5.45 18.73 -4.90
N ILE A 382 5.11 18.31 -6.12
CA ILE A 382 5.60 18.97 -7.34
C ILE A 382 5.14 20.43 -7.40
N HIS A 383 3.88 20.74 -7.03
CA HIS A 383 3.38 22.11 -7.01
C HIS A 383 4.01 22.98 -5.91
N ALA A 384 4.36 22.38 -4.78
CA ALA A 384 5.05 23.06 -3.69
C ALA A 384 6.52 23.35 -4.02
N HIS A 385 7.21 22.41 -4.69
CA HIS A 385 8.65 22.44 -4.84
C HIS A 385 9.16 22.49 -6.28
N ARG A 386 8.31 22.81 -7.27
CA ARG A 386 8.66 22.83 -8.70
C ARG A 386 10.02 23.44 -9.00
N ASP A 387 10.38 24.53 -8.35
CA ASP A 387 11.61 25.29 -8.62
C ASP A 387 12.78 24.98 -7.67
N HIS A 388 12.62 24.04 -6.73
CA HIS A 388 13.59 23.67 -5.69
C HIS A 388 14.35 22.38 -6.05
N PRO A 389 15.55 22.44 -6.63
CA PRO A 389 16.31 21.25 -7.07
C PRO A 389 16.85 20.39 -5.93
N ASP A 390 16.84 20.92 -4.71
CA ASP A 390 17.27 20.29 -3.47
C ASP A 390 16.13 19.64 -2.68
N ALA A 391 14.89 19.71 -3.17
CA ALA A 391 13.75 18.98 -2.61
C ALA A 391 13.59 17.62 -3.31
N THR A 392 13.55 16.53 -2.54
CA THR A 392 13.33 15.17 -3.05
C THR A 392 12.15 14.50 -2.34
N LEU A 393 11.23 13.92 -3.09
CA LEU A 393 10.20 13.02 -2.59
C LEU A 393 10.58 11.57 -2.89
N VAL A 394 10.64 10.72 -1.87
CA VAL A 394 10.87 9.28 -1.97
C VAL A 394 9.59 8.53 -1.64
N LEU A 395 9.11 7.70 -2.57
CA LEU A 395 7.97 6.82 -2.39
C LEU A 395 8.47 5.37 -2.31
N LYS A 396 8.41 4.76 -1.13
CA LYS A 396 8.68 3.34 -0.96
C LYS A 396 7.39 2.56 -1.23
N MET A 397 7.33 1.90 -2.38
CA MET A 397 6.18 1.12 -2.84
C MET A 397 6.20 -0.31 -2.28
N SER A 398 5.32 -0.60 -1.33
CA SER A 398 5.15 -1.90 -0.67
C SER A 398 4.15 -2.78 -1.41
N HIS A 399 4.60 -3.40 -2.51
CA HIS A 399 3.82 -4.35 -3.30
C HIS A 399 4.74 -5.44 -3.88
N HIS A 400 4.24 -6.63 -4.18
CA HIS A 400 5.05 -7.70 -4.77
C HIS A 400 5.38 -7.49 -6.27
N SER A 401 4.67 -6.59 -6.94
CA SER A 401 4.80 -6.33 -8.39
C SER A 401 5.02 -4.84 -8.67
N VAL A 402 6.08 -4.51 -9.42
CA VAL A 402 6.38 -3.13 -9.86
C VAL A 402 5.24 -2.57 -10.72
N ALA A 403 4.60 -3.41 -11.53
CA ALA A 403 3.55 -3.00 -12.46
C ALA A 403 2.37 -2.29 -11.78
N SER A 404 2.19 -2.54 -10.49
CA SER A 404 1.20 -1.89 -9.62
C SER A 404 1.30 -0.37 -9.51
N PHE A 405 2.40 0.27 -9.92
CA PHE A 405 2.54 1.73 -9.80
C PHE A 405 3.27 2.42 -10.96
N VAL A 406 4.04 1.71 -11.81
CA VAL A 406 4.85 2.34 -12.88
C VAL A 406 4.00 3.24 -13.78
N GLY A 407 2.85 2.76 -14.24
CA GLY A 407 2.00 3.52 -15.16
C GLY A 407 1.41 4.77 -14.52
N ASP A 408 1.06 4.66 -13.25
CA ASP A 408 0.47 5.76 -12.51
C ASP A 408 1.50 6.83 -12.15
N ILE A 409 2.71 6.45 -11.71
CA ILE A 409 3.74 7.45 -11.41
C ILE A 409 4.19 8.18 -12.67
N LEU A 410 4.33 7.49 -13.81
CA LEU A 410 4.62 8.13 -15.10
C LEU A 410 3.47 9.04 -15.55
N THR A 411 2.23 8.64 -15.30
CA THR A 411 1.05 9.48 -15.58
C THR A 411 1.05 10.74 -14.72
N ASP A 412 1.35 10.62 -13.43
CA ASP A 412 1.42 11.76 -12.51
C ASP A 412 2.58 12.70 -12.89
N LEU A 413 3.77 12.17 -13.20
CA LEU A 413 4.88 12.96 -13.71
C LEU A 413 4.53 13.70 -15.00
N ARG A 414 3.82 13.05 -15.92
CA ARG A 414 3.33 13.67 -17.16
C ARG A 414 2.36 14.81 -16.89
N VAL A 415 1.32 14.55 -16.10
CA VAL A 415 0.25 15.53 -15.82
C VAL A 415 0.81 16.76 -15.11
N ASN A 416 1.81 16.59 -14.25
CA ASN A 416 2.45 17.69 -13.55
C ASN A 416 3.57 18.38 -14.38
N GLY A 417 4.02 17.78 -15.48
CA GLY A 417 5.09 18.30 -16.33
C GLY A 417 6.47 18.29 -15.67
N GLU A 418 7.48 18.75 -16.42
CA GLU A 418 8.86 18.83 -15.93
C GLU A 418 8.99 19.78 -14.72
N ALA A 419 9.74 19.35 -13.71
CA ALA A 419 9.99 20.09 -12.49
C ALA A 419 11.45 19.94 -12.06
N ARG A 420 11.98 20.92 -11.33
CA ARG A 420 13.36 20.90 -10.80
C ARG A 420 13.48 20.05 -9.54
N CYS A 421 12.43 19.97 -8.72
CA CYS A 421 12.36 19.00 -7.62
C CYS A 421 12.42 17.58 -8.15
N ARG A 422 12.84 16.65 -7.29
CA ARG A 422 13.01 15.24 -7.65
C ARG A 422 11.93 14.38 -7.01
N VAL A 423 11.32 13.50 -7.79
CA VAL A 423 10.43 12.42 -7.31
C VAL A 423 11.08 11.08 -7.63
N VAL A 424 11.21 10.22 -6.63
CA VAL A 424 11.79 8.89 -6.75
C VAL A 424 10.81 7.87 -6.17
N ALA A 425 10.46 6.84 -6.94
CA ALA A 425 9.73 5.68 -6.43
C ALA A 425 10.66 4.47 -6.38
N ILE A 426 10.80 3.87 -5.20
CA ILE A 426 11.59 2.65 -4.98
C ILE A 426 10.66 1.48 -4.69
N HIS A 427 10.99 0.33 -5.27
CA HIS A 427 10.30 -0.94 -5.08
C HIS A 427 11.31 -2.02 -4.75
N GLY A 428 10.92 -2.95 -3.89
CA GLY A 428 11.78 -4.00 -3.36
C GLY A 428 11.64 -4.15 -1.86
N TYR A 429 12.19 -5.24 -1.34
CA TYR A 429 12.33 -5.43 0.09
C TYR A 429 13.53 -4.60 0.56
N LEU A 430 13.30 -3.74 1.56
CA LEU A 430 14.36 -3.01 2.26
C LEU A 430 14.61 -3.75 3.59
N PRO A 431 15.78 -4.40 3.76
CA PRO A 431 16.23 -4.88 5.05
C PRO A 431 16.26 -3.79 6.12
N ASP A 432 16.28 -4.18 7.39
CA ASP A 432 16.23 -3.27 8.55
C ASP A 432 17.37 -2.22 8.58
N GLU A 433 18.52 -2.55 7.98
CA GLU A 433 19.66 -1.62 7.84
C GLU A 433 19.39 -0.55 6.77
N ASP A 434 18.85 -0.95 5.62
CA ASP A 434 18.53 -0.06 4.50
C ASP A 434 17.32 0.82 4.82
N LEU A 435 16.31 0.27 5.50
CA LEU A 435 15.18 1.06 6.01
C LEU A 435 15.67 2.11 7.01
N ALA A 436 16.60 1.77 7.89
CA ALA A 436 17.16 2.74 8.82
C ALA A 436 18.03 3.79 8.14
N ALA A 437 18.76 3.41 7.10
CA ALA A 437 19.50 4.37 6.27
C ALA A 437 18.54 5.33 5.54
N LEU A 438 17.38 4.83 5.09
CA LEU A 438 16.31 5.65 4.53
C LEU A 438 15.74 6.61 5.57
N ILE A 439 15.35 6.14 6.76
CA ILE A 439 14.86 6.97 7.86
C ILE A 439 15.88 8.06 8.22
N ALA A 440 17.16 7.69 8.39
CA ALA A 440 18.25 8.61 8.68
C ALA A 440 18.51 9.65 7.56
N SER A 441 18.00 9.39 6.36
CA SER A 441 18.10 10.25 5.18
C SER A 441 16.80 10.97 4.85
N THR A 442 15.85 11.05 5.78
CA THR A 442 14.53 11.67 5.58
C THR A 442 14.35 12.89 6.48
N SER A 443 14.17 14.06 5.88
CA SER A 443 13.82 15.29 6.60
C SER A 443 12.40 15.26 7.16
N PHE A 444 11.43 14.77 6.39
CA PHE A 444 10.03 14.68 6.81
C PHE A 444 9.36 13.40 6.32
N TYR A 445 8.57 12.75 7.18
CA TYR A 445 7.67 11.69 6.75
C TYR A 445 6.36 12.30 6.24
N VAL A 446 5.83 11.80 5.12
CA VAL A 446 4.58 12.29 4.53
C VAL A 446 3.50 11.22 4.58
N ASN A 447 2.34 11.60 5.13
CA ASN A 447 1.11 10.81 5.08
C ASN A 447 -0.03 11.67 4.52
N ALA A 448 -0.79 11.14 3.56
CA ALA A 448 -2.02 11.74 3.05
C ALA A 448 -3.17 10.72 2.99
N SER A 449 -3.10 9.68 3.83
CA SER A 449 -4.11 8.64 3.85
C SER A 449 -5.48 9.21 4.22
N LYS A 450 -6.54 8.65 3.65
CA LYS A 450 -7.94 9.01 3.95
C LYS A 450 -8.44 8.47 5.29
N GLY A 451 -7.57 7.75 5.99
CA GLY A 451 -7.81 7.10 7.27
C GLY A 451 -6.75 6.06 7.52
N GLU A 452 -6.35 5.85 8.77
CA GLU A 452 -5.39 4.82 9.19
C GLU A 452 -5.85 4.16 10.49
N GLY A 453 -5.71 2.84 10.59
CA GLY A 453 -5.95 2.12 11.84
C GLY A 453 -4.81 2.30 12.85
N LEU A 454 -3.64 2.75 12.39
CA LEU A 454 -2.51 3.18 13.21
C LEU A 454 -1.49 4.00 12.41
N CYS A 455 -1.07 3.51 11.24
CA CYS A 455 0.07 3.96 10.42
C CYS A 455 1.46 3.64 11.01
N LEU A 456 1.89 2.38 10.90
CA LEU A 456 3.20 1.93 11.39
C LEU A 456 4.38 2.76 10.87
N PRO A 457 4.56 2.98 9.55
CA PRO A 457 5.75 3.68 9.07
C PRO A 457 5.85 5.12 9.60
N LEU A 458 4.74 5.82 9.79
CA LEU A 458 4.76 7.16 10.38
C LEU A 458 5.32 7.12 11.81
N MET A 459 4.88 6.16 12.64
CA MET A 459 5.39 6.00 14.01
C MET A 459 6.86 5.59 14.05
N GLU A 460 7.30 4.74 13.11
CA GLU A 460 8.71 4.31 12.99
C GLU A 460 9.63 5.51 12.73
N PHE A 461 9.27 6.37 11.76
CA PHE A 461 10.04 7.57 11.43
C PHE A 461 10.02 8.60 12.57
N MET A 462 8.85 8.83 13.19
CA MET A 462 8.75 9.73 14.35
C MET A 462 9.56 9.24 15.55
N SER A 463 9.71 7.92 15.73
CA SER A 463 10.50 7.34 16.81
C SER A 463 12.01 7.60 16.66
N ASP A 464 12.50 7.76 15.42
CA ASP A 464 13.87 8.22 15.13
C ASP A 464 13.99 9.76 15.03
N GLY A 465 12.90 10.47 15.35
CA GLY A 465 12.87 11.93 15.42
C GLY A 465 12.64 12.64 14.10
N VAL A 466 12.08 11.97 13.09
CA VAL A 466 11.65 12.59 11.83
C VAL A 466 10.28 13.26 12.05
N PRO A 467 10.16 14.60 11.92
CA PRO A 467 8.86 15.28 11.95
C PRO A 467 7.99 14.90 10.75
N ALA A 468 6.68 15.12 10.83
CA ALA A 468 5.75 14.69 9.79
C ALA A 468 5.06 15.84 9.03
N VAL A 469 4.58 15.54 7.84
CA VAL A 469 3.52 16.25 7.10
C VAL A 469 2.36 15.25 6.97
N ALA A 470 1.34 15.39 7.82
CA ALA A 470 0.30 14.38 7.96
C ALA A 470 -1.02 14.96 8.48
N PRO A 471 -2.18 14.34 8.18
CA PRO A 471 -3.43 14.68 8.85
C PRO A 471 -3.45 14.13 10.28
N ASP A 472 -4.29 14.73 11.13
CA ASP A 472 -4.51 14.35 12.52
C ASP A 472 -5.83 13.58 12.74
N HIS A 473 -6.35 12.92 11.69
CA HIS A 473 -7.61 12.18 11.78
C HIS A 473 -7.42 10.70 12.12
N THR A 474 -8.51 10.00 12.42
CA THR A 474 -8.53 8.55 12.71
C THR A 474 -7.55 8.15 13.83
N ALA A 475 -6.79 7.06 13.69
CA ALA A 475 -5.82 6.66 14.69
C ALA A 475 -4.62 7.62 14.84
N MET A 476 -4.31 8.41 13.81
CA MET A 476 -3.19 9.35 13.85
C MET A 476 -3.44 10.47 14.86
N ALA A 477 -4.70 10.81 15.15
CA ALA A 477 -5.11 11.79 16.16
C ALA A 477 -4.54 11.52 17.57
N ASP A 478 -4.19 10.27 17.87
CA ASP A 478 -3.67 9.88 19.19
C ASP A 478 -2.22 10.33 19.43
N TYR A 479 -1.48 10.64 18.37
CA TYR A 479 -0.04 10.96 18.45
C TYR A 479 0.45 12.03 17.47
N ILE A 480 -0.44 12.60 16.65
CA ILE A 480 -0.12 13.72 15.75
C ILE A 480 -0.64 15.03 16.33
N ASP A 481 0.25 16.01 16.46
CA ASP A 481 -0.07 17.38 16.80
C ASP A 481 0.90 18.38 16.13
N ALA A 482 0.57 19.67 16.24
CA ALA A 482 1.35 20.76 15.65
C ALA A 482 2.76 20.95 16.26
N SER A 483 3.10 20.27 17.36
CA SER A 483 4.43 20.37 17.98
C SER A 483 5.49 19.57 17.22
N SER A 484 5.08 18.51 16.52
CA SER A 484 5.97 17.61 15.76
C SER A 484 5.54 17.40 14.30
N THR A 485 4.37 17.92 13.91
CA THR A 485 3.79 17.70 12.59
C THR A 485 3.30 18.99 11.95
N PHE A 486 3.52 19.13 10.64
CA PHE A 486 2.79 20.08 9.79
C PHE A 486 1.44 19.46 9.44
N VAL A 487 0.42 19.80 10.23
CA VAL A 487 -0.89 19.15 10.16
C VAL A 487 -1.62 19.51 8.87
N VAL A 488 -2.00 18.49 8.11
CA VAL A 488 -2.74 18.61 6.86
C VAL A 488 -4.23 18.54 7.14
N GLU A 489 -4.99 19.52 6.66
CA GLU A 489 -6.44 19.56 6.87
C GLU A 489 -7.16 18.43 6.11
N SER A 490 -8.27 17.98 6.69
CA SER A 490 -9.11 16.95 6.08
C SER A 490 -10.57 17.10 6.51
N CYS A 491 -11.49 16.54 5.72
CA CYS A 491 -12.92 16.57 6.01
C CYS A 491 -13.58 15.20 5.81
N PRO A 492 -14.60 14.82 6.60
CA PRO A 492 -15.27 13.54 6.43
C PRO A 492 -15.98 13.44 5.07
N ILE A 493 -15.89 12.28 4.43
CA ILE A 493 -16.62 11.94 3.19
C ILE A 493 -17.27 10.55 3.30
N PRO A 494 -18.48 10.35 2.77
CA PRO A 494 -19.10 9.03 2.73
C PRO A 494 -18.30 8.02 1.90
N THR A 495 -18.21 6.78 2.38
CA THR A 495 -17.59 5.65 1.69
C THR A 495 -18.27 4.33 2.09
N ALA A 496 -17.85 3.24 1.47
CA ALA A 496 -18.25 1.88 1.84
C ALA A 496 -17.10 1.14 2.55
N TRP A 497 -17.44 0.15 3.37
CA TRP A 497 -16.42 -0.78 3.86
C TRP A 497 -15.80 -1.55 2.69
N PRO A 498 -14.46 -1.74 2.65
CA PRO A 498 -13.80 -2.42 1.53
C PRO A 498 -14.27 -3.85 1.30
N ASN A 499 -14.70 -4.53 2.36
CA ASN A 499 -15.17 -5.92 2.36
C ASN A 499 -16.67 -6.09 2.13
N ASP A 500 -17.45 -5.00 2.03
CA ASP A 500 -18.88 -5.10 1.68
C ASP A 500 -19.03 -5.33 0.17
N PRO A 501 -19.53 -6.51 -0.27
CA PRO A 501 -19.70 -6.81 -1.69
C PRO A 501 -20.70 -5.89 -2.37
N LEU A 502 -21.64 -5.30 -1.62
CA LEU A 502 -22.63 -4.37 -2.15
C LEU A 502 -22.15 -2.92 -2.18
N ARG A 503 -20.95 -2.64 -1.65
CA ARG A 503 -20.34 -1.30 -1.60
C ARG A 503 -21.31 -0.24 -1.08
N ARG A 504 -22.09 -0.56 -0.03
CA ARG A 504 -23.05 0.38 0.54
C ARG A 504 -22.30 1.54 1.18
N VAL A 505 -22.70 2.76 0.84
CA VAL A 505 -22.07 3.98 1.37
C VAL A 505 -22.64 4.27 2.76
N ASN A 506 -22.10 3.57 3.76
CA ASN A 506 -22.60 3.58 5.14
C ASN A 506 -21.60 4.13 6.17
N THR A 507 -20.33 4.28 5.79
CA THR A 507 -19.27 4.72 6.67
C THR A 507 -18.57 5.97 6.14
N LEU A 508 -17.52 6.43 6.83
CA LEU A 508 -16.78 7.64 6.49
C LEU A 508 -15.29 7.38 6.30
N TYR A 509 -14.73 8.02 5.29
CA TYR A 509 -13.32 8.38 5.20
C TYR A 509 -13.12 9.85 5.57
N ALA A 510 -11.87 10.30 5.63
CA ALA A 510 -11.51 11.71 5.65
C ALA A 510 -10.78 12.08 4.35
N ARG A 511 -11.38 12.94 3.54
CA ARG A 511 -10.75 13.49 2.34
C ARG A 511 -9.70 14.52 2.74
N ILE A 512 -8.49 14.36 2.24
CA ILE A 512 -7.41 15.34 2.39
C ILE A 512 -7.74 16.62 1.63
N ASP A 513 -7.47 17.76 2.25
CA ASP A 513 -7.44 19.04 1.55
C ASP A 513 -6.11 19.17 0.80
N TRP A 514 -6.18 19.16 -0.53
CA TRP A 514 -5.00 19.20 -1.40
C TRP A 514 -4.23 20.51 -1.26
N GLU A 515 -4.92 21.64 -1.07
CA GLU A 515 -4.27 22.94 -0.92
C GLU A 515 -3.52 23.00 0.41
N SER A 516 -4.13 22.51 1.48
CA SER A 516 -3.49 22.35 2.79
C SER A 516 -2.23 21.49 2.68
N LEU A 517 -2.30 20.32 2.01
CA LEU A 517 -1.13 19.45 1.81
C LEU A 517 0.01 20.19 1.09
N MET A 518 -0.29 20.90 -0.01
CA MET A 518 0.69 21.71 -0.74
C MET A 518 1.28 22.83 0.14
N GLN A 519 0.46 23.50 0.95
CA GLN A 519 0.91 24.54 1.87
C GLN A 519 1.82 23.97 2.97
N GLN A 520 1.50 22.80 3.53
CA GLN A 520 2.33 22.15 4.53
C GLN A 520 3.67 21.67 3.97
N PHE A 521 3.73 21.24 2.70
CA PHE A 521 5.00 21.02 2.00
C PHE A 521 5.86 22.29 1.93
N ARG A 522 5.27 23.44 1.59
CA ARG A 522 5.99 24.72 1.57
C ARG A 522 6.49 25.12 2.96
N ALA A 523 5.63 25.04 3.98
CA ALA A 523 5.95 25.41 5.34
C ALA A 523 7.06 24.53 5.95
N SER A 524 7.00 23.21 5.70
CA SER A 524 8.02 22.28 6.17
C SER A 524 9.38 22.51 5.52
N TYR A 525 9.41 22.77 4.20
CA TYR A 525 10.64 23.14 3.50
C TYR A 525 11.24 24.46 4.01
N GLU A 526 10.41 25.47 4.26
CA GLU A 526 10.86 26.76 4.83
C GLU A 526 11.51 26.53 6.21
N VAL A 527 10.90 25.73 7.08
CA VAL A 527 11.49 25.40 8.38
C VAL A 527 12.80 24.63 8.22
N ALA A 528 12.86 23.63 7.35
CA ALA A 528 14.07 22.85 7.15
C ALA A 528 15.26 23.69 6.64
N THR A 529 14.99 24.72 5.84
CA THR A 529 16.03 25.53 5.19
C THR A 529 16.38 26.81 5.95
N THR A 530 15.43 27.37 6.71
CA THR A 530 15.59 28.70 7.35
C THR A 530 15.50 28.68 8.87
N ASP A 531 14.91 27.65 9.48
CA ASP A 531 14.74 27.54 10.93
C ASP A 531 15.11 26.14 11.48
N PRO A 532 16.41 25.78 11.48
CA PRO A 532 16.88 24.53 12.05
C PRO A 532 16.55 24.35 13.54
N ALA A 533 16.43 25.45 14.30
CA ALA A 533 16.10 25.40 15.72
C ALA A 533 14.66 24.92 15.94
N ARG A 534 13.70 25.41 15.14
CA ARG A 534 12.33 24.90 15.14
C ARG A 534 12.28 23.45 14.69
N TYR A 535 13.03 23.06 13.66
CA TYR A 535 13.08 21.65 13.24
C TYR A 535 13.58 20.75 14.37
N GLU A 536 14.65 21.13 15.07
CA GLU A 536 15.18 20.36 16.20
C GLU A 536 14.14 20.22 17.33
N GLN A 537 13.35 21.26 17.60
CA GLN A 537 12.23 21.19 18.55
C GLN A 537 11.18 20.18 18.10
N MET A 538 10.80 20.21 16.82
CA MET A 538 9.84 19.26 16.25
C MET A 538 10.34 17.82 16.32
N SER A 539 11.63 17.60 16.02
CA SER A 539 12.29 16.30 16.11
C SER A 539 12.24 15.73 17.54
N ARG A 540 12.58 16.55 18.55
CA ARG A 540 12.48 16.16 19.96
C ARG A 540 11.04 15.88 20.39
N ALA A 541 10.08 16.67 19.91
CA ALA A 541 8.66 16.46 20.18
C ALA A 541 8.15 15.14 19.58
N ALA A 542 8.58 14.77 18.37
CA ALA A 542 8.24 13.49 17.74
C ALA A 542 8.73 12.30 18.59
N ILE A 543 10.00 12.32 18.99
CA ILE A 543 10.60 11.29 19.86
C ILE A 543 9.84 11.20 21.18
N GLN A 544 9.58 12.33 21.83
CA GLN A 544 8.91 12.35 23.12
C GLN A 544 7.48 11.81 23.03
N THR A 545 6.76 12.15 21.96
CA THR A 545 5.40 11.66 21.71
C THR A 545 5.39 10.15 21.56
N GLN A 546 6.24 9.59 20.68
CA GLN A 546 6.33 8.13 20.48
C GLN A 546 6.83 7.41 21.73
N ARG A 547 7.74 8.01 22.51
CA ARG A 547 8.17 7.45 23.80
C ARG A 547 7.01 7.30 24.78
N THR A 548 6.11 8.29 24.85
CA THR A 548 4.96 8.24 25.75
C THR A 548 3.80 7.41 25.22
N TYR A 549 3.76 7.18 23.90
CA TYR A 549 2.65 6.51 23.25
C TYR A 549 2.92 5.02 23.00
N SER A 550 4.09 4.68 22.46
CA SER A 550 4.40 3.36 21.89
C SER A 550 5.74 2.76 22.36
N ALA A 551 6.27 3.20 23.50
CA ALA A 551 7.38 2.50 24.16
C ALA A 551 6.92 1.16 24.74
N ASP A 552 7.85 0.19 24.79
CA ASP A 552 7.60 -1.16 25.29
C ASP A 552 6.99 -1.12 26.68
N SER A 553 7.60 -0.35 27.58
CA SER A 553 7.10 -0.18 28.95
C SER A 553 5.66 0.35 29.03
N VAL A 554 5.27 1.26 28.12
CA VAL A 554 3.92 1.84 28.08
C VAL A 554 2.92 0.79 27.56
N VAL A 555 3.28 0.07 26.49
CA VAL A 555 2.44 -0.96 25.90
C VAL A 555 2.31 -2.17 26.84
N ALA A 556 3.39 -2.57 27.50
CA ALA A 556 3.42 -3.63 28.51
C ALA A 556 2.45 -3.33 29.65
N GLN A 557 2.49 -2.09 30.16
CA GLN A 557 1.57 -1.67 31.22
C GLN A 557 0.11 -1.71 30.75
N LYS A 558 -0.20 -1.15 29.57
CA LYS A 558 -1.55 -1.20 28.99
C LYS A 558 -2.06 -2.63 28.79
N LEU A 559 -1.19 -3.55 28.35
CA LEU A 559 -1.51 -4.96 28.19
C LEU A 559 -1.78 -5.63 29.54
N ALA A 560 -0.94 -5.41 30.55
CA ALA A 560 -1.13 -5.95 31.89
C ALA A 560 -2.45 -5.46 32.53
N ASP A 561 -2.77 -4.17 32.38
CA ASP A 561 -4.02 -3.58 32.86
C ASP A 561 -5.23 -4.20 32.16
N PHE A 562 -5.17 -4.34 30.83
CA PHE A 562 -6.22 -4.97 30.05
C PHE A 562 -6.44 -6.42 30.48
N LEU A 563 -5.37 -7.23 30.51
CA LEU A 563 -5.44 -8.65 30.90
C LEU A 563 -6.04 -8.85 32.29
N SER A 564 -5.72 -7.96 33.23
CA SER A 564 -6.30 -7.95 34.58
C SER A 564 -7.81 -7.68 34.55
N SER A 565 -8.24 -6.71 33.72
CA SER A 565 -9.64 -6.31 33.58
C SER A 565 -10.54 -7.36 32.92
N VAL A 566 -9.97 -8.19 32.04
CA VAL A 566 -10.69 -9.27 31.33
C VAL A 566 -10.36 -10.66 31.88
N SER A 567 -9.95 -10.75 33.15
CA SER A 567 -9.77 -12.02 33.84
C SER A 567 -11.13 -12.66 34.17
N PRO A 568 -11.23 -14.01 34.19
CA PRO A 568 -12.48 -14.68 34.55
C PRO A 568 -13.05 -14.22 35.90
N ALA A 569 -12.18 -13.89 36.86
CA ALA A 569 -12.56 -13.35 38.17
C ALA A 569 -13.13 -11.91 38.11
N ALA A 570 -12.62 -11.07 37.20
CA ALA A 570 -13.11 -9.70 37.01
C ALA A 570 -14.45 -9.66 36.27
N LEU A 571 -14.65 -10.54 35.29
CA LEU A 571 -15.91 -10.64 34.54
C LEU A 571 -17.05 -11.23 35.39
N ALA A 572 -16.75 -12.15 36.31
CA ALA A 572 -17.74 -12.72 37.24
C ALA A 572 -18.21 -11.75 38.34
N GLY A 573 -17.50 -10.63 38.56
CA GLY A 573 -17.87 -9.60 39.54
C GLY A 573 -18.71 -8.44 38.99
N GLN A 574 -18.99 -8.43 37.68
CA GLN A 574 -19.75 -7.38 36.99
C GLN A 574 -21.17 -7.83 36.56
N SER A 575 -21.46 -9.13 36.67
CA SER A 575 -22.81 -9.72 36.54
C SER A 575 -23.57 -9.70 37.86
#